data_AF-A0A2V6AN09-F1
#
_entry.id   AF-A0A2V6AN09-F1
#
_cell.length_a   1.000
_cell.length_b   1.000
_cell.length_c   1.000
_cell.angle_alpha   90.00
_cell.angle_beta   90.00
_cell.angle_gamma   90.00
#
_symmetry.space_group_name_H-M   'P 1'
#
loop_
_entity.id
_entity.type
_entity.pdbx_description
1 polymer ?
#
loop_
_entity_poly.entity_id
_entity_poly.type
_entity_poly.pdbx_seq_one_letter_code
_entity_poly.pdbx_strand_id
1 'polypeptide(L)'
;MRWYWNSENGNEEAAKFQKAFPTLALEFERNTHSACVRGVLPITPNIGYTVSLKLPSNYPKGIPTLWIARNEIPWLADRHINEASGEGCLCVRSEYRLHWPIGSDLATFIDRLVRPYFAAQLFYETHGYWPKNAARSHGKDGIIEAYRELSIPFGNDSSQIIENLMRLLARKGPPKGHELCPCGSGLRLRNCHFDVLQRLRNNIAPEHAKADLEMMFPSIPRENERRDSHFLVRSNRMK
;
A
#
# COMPACT_ATOMS: atom_id res chain seq x y z
N MET A 1 -1.25 -19.63 6.70
CA MET A 1 -2.48 -19.69 5.92
C MET A 1 -3.43 -20.83 6.29
N ARG A 2 -3.05 -22.12 6.20
CA ARG A 2 -3.95 -23.23 6.61
C ARG A 2 -4.50 -23.07 8.03
N TRP A 3 -3.67 -22.55 8.96
CA TRP A 3 -4.09 -22.24 10.33
C TRP A 3 -5.31 -21.30 10.39
N TYR A 4 -5.38 -20.30 9.51
CA TYR A 4 -6.45 -19.31 9.51
C TYR A 4 -7.72 -19.92 8.93
N TRP A 5 -7.62 -20.52 7.74
CA TRP A 5 -8.78 -21.09 7.06
C TRP A 5 -9.32 -22.36 7.71
N ASN A 6 -8.54 -23.03 8.58
CA ASN A 6 -9.02 -24.13 9.42
C ASN A 6 -9.54 -23.66 10.78
N SER A 7 -9.48 -22.36 11.10
CA SER A 7 -10.04 -21.79 12.32
C SER A 7 -11.53 -21.48 12.13
N GLU A 8 -12.26 -21.32 13.24
CA GLU A 8 -13.66 -20.89 13.24
C GLU A 8 -13.86 -19.61 12.42
N ASN A 9 -13.08 -18.57 12.71
CA ASN A 9 -13.11 -17.30 11.98
C ASN A 9 -12.88 -17.48 10.47
N GLY A 10 -11.94 -18.33 10.07
CA GLY A 10 -11.64 -18.55 8.65
C GLY A 10 -12.75 -19.33 7.93
N ASN A 11 -13.37 -20.29 8.61
CA ASN A 11 -14.53 -21.02 8.07
C ASN A 11 -15.75 -20.11 7.90
N GLU A 12 -16.02 -19.26 8.91
CA GLU A 12 -17.09 -18.25 8.84
C GLU A 12 -16.84 -17.26 7.69
N GLU A 13 -15.61 -16.76 7.56
CA GLU A 13 -15.24 -15.86 6.47
C GLU A 13 -15.41 -16.53 5.10
N ALA A 14 -14.97 -17.79 4.94
CA ALA A 14 -15.12 -18.53 3.69
C ALA A 14 -16.60 -18.72 3.31
N ALA A 15 -17.44 -19.07 4.28
CA ALA A 15 -18.88 -19.23 4.07
C ALA A 15 -19.55 -17.89 3.69
N LYS A 16 -19.20 -16.81 4.40
CA LYS A 16 -19.68 -15.46 4.10
C LYS A 16 -19.24 -15.02 2.70
N PHE A 17 -17.97 -15.25 2.36
CA PHE A 17 -17.39 -14.95 1.07
C PHE A 17 -18.14 -15.68 -0.06
N GLN A 18 -18.31 -17.00 0.05
CA GLN A 18 -18.97 -17.81 -0.97
C GLN A 18 -20.43 -17.39 -1.20
N LYS A 19 -21.13 -16.99 -0.13
CA LYS A 19 -22.49 -16.45 -0.21
C LYS A 19 -22.54 -15.10 -0.92
N ALA A 20 -21.56 -14.22 -0.66
CA ALA A 20 -21.50 -12.89 -1.26
C ALA A 20 -21.03 -12.91 -2.73
N PHE A 21 -20.16 -13.86 -3.09
CA PHE A 21 -19.55 -13.96 -4.41
C PHE A 21 -19.68 -15.39 -4.98
N PRO A 22 -20.88 -15.81 -5.40
CA PRO A 22 -21.11 -17.17 -5.89
C PRO A 22 -20.34 -17.50 -7.18
N THR A 23 -19.92 -16.48 -7.95
CA THR A 23 -19.13 -16.63 -9.18
C THR A 23 -17.61 -16.65 -8.95
N LEU A 24 -17.18 -16.48 -7.69
CA LEU A 24 -15.78 -16.54 -7.29
C LEU A 24 -15.55 -17.78 -6.41
N ALA A 25 -14.48 -18.51 -6.69
CA ALA A 25 -14.03 -19.66 -5.94
C ALA A 25 -12.81 -19.28 -5.09
N LEU A 26 -12.84 -19.64 -3.81
CA LEU A 26 -11.67 -19.61 -2.94
C LEU A 26 -10.96 -20.97 -3.00
N GLU A 27 -9.79 -21.00 -3.62
CA GLU A 27 -9.00 -22.20 -3.88
C GLU A 27 -7.75 -22.25 -3.00
N PHE A 28 -7.37 -23.44 -2.54
CA PHE A 28 -6.18 -23.65 -1.72
C PHE A 28 -5.11 -24.41 -2.51
N GLU A 29 -3.95 -23.79 -2.69
CA GLU A 29 -2.82 -24.46 -3.34
C GLU A 29 -2.12 -25.39 -2.34
N ARG A 30 -2.05 -26.68 -2.69
CA ARG A 30 -1.57 -27.74 -1.77
C ARG A 30 -0.12 -27.55 -1.32
N ASN A 31 0.73 -26.92 -2.13
CA ASN A 31 2.20 -26.91 -1.95
C ASN A 31 2.80 -25.56 -1.53
N THR A 32 2.10 -24.44 -1.73
CA THR A 32 2.63 -23.07 -1.59
C THR A 32 2.16 -22.38 -0.31
N HIS A 33 1.27 -23.00 0.46
CA HIS A 33 0.56 -22.35 1.57
C HIS A 33 -0.11 -21.03 1.16
N SER A 34 -0.44 -20.87 -0.13
CA SER A 34 -1.26 -19.78 -0.66
C SER A 34 -2.68 -20.25 -0.97
N ALA A 35 -3.58 -19.29 -0.97
CA ALA A 35 -4.94 -19.41 -1.40
C ALA A 35 -5.14 -18.38 -2.51
N CYS A 36 -5.99 -18.71 -3.45
CA CYS A 36 -6.30 -17.87 -4.59
C CYS A 36 -7.81 -17.70 -4.68
N VAL A 37 -8.26 -16.50 -5.02
CA VAL A 37 -9.63 -16.29 -5.48
C VAL A 37 -9.61 -16.24 -6.99
N ARG A 38 -10.43 -17.08 -7.62
CA ARG A 38 -10.56 -17.14 -9.07
C ARG A 38 -12.03 -17.10 -9.48
N GLY A 39 -12.29 -16.57 -10.66
CA GLY A 39 -13.62 -16.55 -11.26
C GLY A 39 -13.90 -15.22 -11.94
N VAL A 40 -15.17 -14.97 -12.23
CA VAL A 40 -15.61 -13.71 -12.87
C VAL A 40 -16.35 -12.86 -11.85
N LEU A 41 -15.89 -11.63 -11.64
CA LEU A 41 -16.60 -10.63 -10.84
C LEU A 41 -17.50 -9.79 -11.75
N PRO A 42 -18.83 -9.90 -11.63
CA PRO A 42 -19.73 -9.03 -12.37
C PRO A 42 -19.63 -7.58 -11.87
N ILE A 43 -19.51 -6.64 -12.81
CA ILE A 43 -19.51 -5.19 -12.57
C ILE A 43 -20.84 -4.58 -12.98
N THR A 44 -21.41 -5.05 -14.09
CA THR A 44 -22.78 -4.78 -14.51
C THR A 44 -23.48 -6.12 -14.79
N PRO A 45 -24.80 -6.14 -15.09
CA PRO A 45 -25.47 -7.39 -15.45
C PRO A 45 -24.86 -8.12 -16.65
N ASN A 46 -24.19 -7.40 -17.57
CA ASN A 46 -23.67 -7.94 -18.82
C ASN A 46 -22.14 -7.95 -18.91
N ILE A 47 -21.45 -7.29 -17.96
CA ILE A 47 -20.00 -7.10 -18.00
C ILE A 47 -19.40 -7.54 -16.67
N GLY A 48 -18.41 -8.42 -16.75
CA GLY A 48 -17.60 -8.86 -15.62
C GLY A 48 -16.15 -9.04 -16.04
N TYR A 49 -15.26 -9.05 -15.03
CA TYR A 49 -13.83 -9.25 -15.23
C TYR A 49 -13.35 -10.49 -14.48
N THR A 50 -12.33 -11.14 -15.04
CA THR A 50 -11.65 -12.26 -14.41
C THR A 50 -10.87 -11.75 -13.21
N VAL A 51 -11.16 -12.32 -12.05
CA VAL A 51 -10.40 -12.09 -10.82
C VAL A 51 -9.38 -13.20 -10.68
N SER A 52 -8.11 -12.83 -10.52
CA SER A 52 -7.06 -13.72 -10.02
C SER A 52 -6.39 -13.05 -8.83
N LEU A 53 -6.94 -13.26 -7.63
CA LEU A 53 -6.44 -12.67 -6.41
C LEU A 53 -5.59 -13.69 -5.64
N LYS A 54 -4.32 -13.37 -5.39
CA LYS A 54 -3.43 -14.20 -4.58
C LYS A 54 -3.44 -13.73 -3.14
N LEU A 55 -3.77 -14.62 -2.20
CA LEU A 55 -3.68 -14.34 -0.77
C LEU A 55 -2.29 -14.72 -0.26
N PRO A 56 -1.59 -13.82 0.46
CA PRO A 56 -0.25 -14.09 0.98
C PRO A 56 -0.31 -15.02 2.18
N SER A 57 0.73 -15.83 2.43
CA SER A 57 0.74 -16.89 3.46
C SER A 57 0.43 -16.43 4.89
N ASN A 58 0.63 -15.13 5.17
CA ASN A 58 0.34 -14.44 6.42
C ASN A 58 -1.03 -13.72 6.45
N TYR A 59 -1.92 -13.96 5.48
CA TYR A 59 -3.32 -13.53 5.53
C TYR A 59 -3.97 -13.89 6.88
N PRO A 60 -4.80 -13.00 7.49
CA PRO A 60 -5.27 -11.70 6.98
C PRO A 60 -4.33 -10.51 7.22
N LYS A 61 -3.13 -10.72 7.79
CA LYS A 61 -2.17 -9.63 8.03
C LYS A 61 -1.55 -9.13 6.72
N GLY A 62 -1.26 -10.03 5.79
CA GLY A 62 -0.81 -9.65 4.45
C GLY A 62 -1.96 -9.23 3.54
N ILE A 63 -1.67 -8.32 2.62
CA ILE A 63 -2.64 -7.80 1.65
C ILE A 63 -2.75 -8.77 0.45
N PRO A 64 -3.95 -9.15 0.01
CA PRO A 64 -4.15 -9.86 -1.25
C PRO A 64 -3.68 -9.08 -2.48
N THR A 65 -3.09 -9.75 -3.47
CA THR A 65 -2.59 -9.14 -4.71
C THR A 65 -3.48 -9.52 -5.89
N LEU A 66 -3.98 -8.54 -6.65
CA LEU A 66 -4.76 -8.76 -7.86
C LEU A 66 -3.84 -8.89 -9.08
N TRP A 67 -4.03 -9.94 -9.87
CA TRP A 67 -3.34 -10.15 -11.14
C TRP A 67 -4.33 -10.08 -12.29
N ILE A 68 -3.95 -9.35 -13.34
CA ILE A 68 -4.76 -9.11 -14.53
C ILE A 68 -4.12 -9.80 -15.73
N ALA A 69 -4.89 -10.53 -16.51
CA ALA A 69 -4.38 -11.16 -17.71
C ALA A 69 -4.23 -10.13 -18.83
N ARG A 70 -3.08 -10.11 -19.53
CA ARG A 70 -2.78 -9.11 -20.57
C ARG A 70 -3.77 -9.12 -21.73
N ASN A 71 -4.36 -10.28 -22.02
CA ASN A 71 -5.36 -10.46 -23.07
C ASN A 71 -6.77 -9.99 -22.65
N GLU A 72 -7.02 -9.77 -21.37
CA GLU A 72 -8.28 -9.22 -20.87
C GLU A 72 -8.20 -7.69 -20.76
N ILE A 73 -7.14 -7.19 -20.12
CA ILE A 73 -6.86 -5.76 -20.03
C ILE A 73 -5.39 -5.51 -20.40
N PRO A 74 -5.11 -4.59 -21.35
CA PRO A 74 -3.74 -4.20 -21.68
C PRO A 74 -3.00 -3.71 -20.43
N TRP A 75 -1.80 -4.25 -20.20
CA TRP A 75 -0.95 -3.79 -19.10
C TRP A 75 -0.35 -2.44 -19.44
N LEU A 76 -0.97 -1.38 -18.93
CA LEU A 76 -0.59 0.02 -19.11
C LEU A 76 -0.64 0.70 -17.76
N ALA A 77 0.35 1.57 -17.49
CA ALA A 77 0.40 2.35 -16.26
C ALA A 77 -0.88 3.18 -16.05
N ASP A 78 -1.38 3.85 -17.10
CA ASP A 78 -2.62 4.67 -17.07
C ASP A 78 -3.89 3.87 -16.74
N ARG A 79 -3.83 2.54 -16.89
CA ARG A 79 -4.88 1.61 -16.46
C ARG A 79 -4.60 1.03 -15.09
N HIS A 80 -3.67 1.60 -14.33
CA HIS A 80 -3.26 1.14 -13.01
C HIS A 80 -2.82 -0.34 -12.99
N ILE A 81 -2.15 -0.79 -14.06
CA ILE A 81 -1.58 -2.13 -14.13
C ILE A 81 -0.06 -2.01 -14.25
N ASN A 82 0.66 -2.80 -13.45
CA ASN A 82 2.11 -2.90 -13.59
C ASN A 82 2.47 -3.53 -14.94
N GLU A 83 3.16 -2.79 -15.79
CA GLU A 83 3.46 -3.19 -17.17
C GLU A 83 4.38 -4.41 -17.30
N ALA A 84 5.18 -4.69 -16.27
CA ALA A 84 6.10 -5.82 -16.22
C ALA A 84 5.46 -7.10 -15.66
N SER A 85 4.53 -6.95 -14.70
CA SER A 85 4.01 -8.09 -13.93
C SER A 85 2.54 -8.40 -14.21
N GLY A 86 1.72 -7.40 -14.54
CA GLY A 86 0.26 -7.54 -14.62
C GLY A 86 -0.45 -7.39 -13.26
N GLU A 87 0.27 -6.97 -12.23
CA GLU A 87 -0.31 -6.64 -10.92
C GLU A 87 -1.20 -5.38 -11.03
N GLY A 88 -2.44 -5.48 -10.55
CA GLY A 88 -3.37 -4.34 -10.46
C GLY A 88 -3.05 -3.46 -9.26
N CYS A 89 -2.82 -2.17 -9.50
CA CYS A 89 -2.60 -1.15 -8.48
C CYS A 89 -3.94 -0.61 -7.97
N LEU A 90 -4.48 -1.25 -6.93
CA LEU A 90 -5.82 -0.91 -6.38
C LEU A 90 -5.84 0.40 -5.60
N CYS A 91 -4.76 0.74 -4.92
CA CYS A 91 -4.54 2.00 -4.19
C CYS A 91 -3.06 2.15 -3.83
N VAL A 92 -2.67 3.28 -3.24
CA VAL A 92 -1.31 3.46 -2.70
C VAL A 92 -1.10 2.52 -1.53
N ARG A 93 0.10 1.96 -1.39
CA ARG A 93 0.40 0.89 -0.43
C ARG A 93 0.04 1.26 1.02
N SER A 94 0.32 2.49 1.42
CA SER A 94 -0.02 3.02 2.75
C SER A 94 -1.52 3.16 3.01
N GLU A 95 -2.38 3.08 1.99
CA GLU A 95 -3.83 3.26 2.11
C GLU A 95 -4.63 1.99 2.21
N TYR A 96 -4.04 0.84 1.90
CA TYR A 96 -4.78 -0.43 1.95
C TYR A 96 -5.50 -0.63 3.27
N ARG A 97 -4.91 -0.20 4.38
CA ARG A 97 -5.47 -0.33 5.72
C ARG A 97 -6.50 0.75 6.07
N LEU A 98 -6.59 1.82 5.28
CA LEU A 98 -7.70 2.79 5.33
C LEU A 98 -8.95 2.20 4.65
N HIS A 99 -8.79 1.54 3.51
CA HIS A 99 -9.90 0.92 2.76
C HIS A 99 -10.27 -0.49 3.25
N TRP A 100 -9.28 -1.24 3.74
CA TRP A 100 -9.40 -2.59 4.29
C TRP A 100 -8.74 -2.65 5.69
N PRO A 101 -9.41 -2.08 6.72
CA PRO A 101 -8.92 -2.02 8.10
C PRO A 101 -8.56 -3.39 8.67
N ILE A 102 -7.69 -3.40 9.68
CA ILE A 102 -7.32 -4.63 10.39
C ILE A 102 -8.57 -5.31 10.95
N GLY A 103 -8.73 -6.60 10.67
CA GLY A 103 -9.92 -7.39 11.04
C GLY A 103 -11.01 -7.42 9.97
N SER A 104 -10.86 -6.70 8.86
CA SER A 104 -11.75 -6.82 7.70
C SER A 104 -11.53 -8.14 6.97
N ASP A 105 -12.59 -8.61 6.31
CA ASP A 105 -12.61 -9.89 5.59
C ASP A 105 -12.34 -9.74 4.08
N LEU A 106 -12.21 -10.87 3.39
CA LEU A 106 -11.99 -10.96 1.95
C LEU A 106 -13.12 -10.32 1.13
N ALA A 107 -14.38 -10.45 1.60
CA ALA A 107 -15.52 -9.82 0.95
C ALA A 107 -15.38 -8.29 0.93
N THR A 108 -14.99 -7.71 2.06
CA THR A 108 -14.71 -6.27 2.19
C THR A 108 -13.57 -5.85 1.27
N PHE A 109 -12.52 -6.66 1.14
CA PHE A 109 -11.42 -6.37 0.21
C PHE A 109 -11.92 -6.29 -1.24
N ILE A 110 -12.75 -7.24 -1.66
CA ILE A 110 -13.29 -7.23 -3.03
C ILE A 110 -14.20 -6.03 -3.24
N ASP A 111 -15.15 -5.77 -2.35
CA ASP A 111 -16.12 -4.68 -2.56
C ASP A 111 -15.51 -3.29 -2.45
N ARG A 112 -14.47 -3.09 -1.62
CA ARG A 112 -13.86 -1.77 -1.41
C ARG A 112 -12.66 -1.46 -2.30
N LEU A 113 -12.00 -2.48 -2.85
CA LEU A 113 -10.78 -2.28 -3.65
C LEU A 113 -10.90 -2.89 -5.05
N VAL A 114 -11.26 -4.17 -5.16
CA VAL A 114 -11.27 -4.88 -6.46
C VAL A 114 -12.42 -4.44 -7.36
N ARG A 115 -13.65 -4.37 -6.82
CA ARG A 115 -14.84 -3.98 -7.58
C ARG A 115 -14.76 -2.53 -8.08
N PRO A 116 -14.38 -1.52 -7.26
CA PRO A 116 -14.22 -0.15 -7.74
C PRO A 116 -13.13 -0.02 -8.80
N TYR A 117 -12.02 -0.76 -8.65
CA TYR A 117 -10.97 -0.81 -9.66
C TYR A 117 -11.51 -1.30 -11.02
N PHE A 118 -12.24 -2.42 -11.04
CA PHE A 118 -12.82 -2.92 -12.29
C PHE A 118 -13.94 -2.03 -12.85
N ALA A 119 -14.70 -1.33 -12.01
CA ALA A 119 -15.62 -0.31 -12.46
C ALA A 119 -14.87 0.86 -13.15
N ALA A 120 -13.70 1.25 -12.64
CA ALA A 120 -12.85 2.25 -13.28
C ALA A 120 -12.22 1.74 -14.60
N GLN A 121 -11.87 0.45 -14.69
CA GLN A 121 -11.45 -0.18 -15.95
C GLN A 121 -12.53 -0.09 -17.02
N LEU A 122 -13.78 -0.43 -16.67
CA LEU A 122 -14.92 -0.33 -17.57
C LEU A 122 -15.16 1.11 -18.03
N PHE A 123 -15.04 2.07 -17.10
CA PHE A 123 -15.11 3.48 -17.45
C PHE A 123 -14.01 3.87 -18.45
N TYR A 124 -12.76 3.46 -18.21
CA TYR A 124 -11.63 3.73 -19.08
C TYR A 124 -11.83 3.15 -20.48
N GLU A 125 -12.33 1.92 -20.60
CA GLU A 125 -12.64 1.29 -21.89
C GLU A 125 -13.66 2.09 -22.70
N THR A 126 -14.60 2.73 -22.00
CA THR A 126 -15.68 3.50 -22.64
C THR A 126 -15.22 4.91 -23.02
N HIS A 127 -14.37 5.55 -22.22
CA HIS A 127 -14.06 6.98 -22.34
C HIS A 127 -12.62 7.29 -22.77
N GLY A 128 -11.71 6.30 -22.69
CA GLY A 128 -10.29 6.46 -23.04
C GLY A 128 -9.45 7.19 -21.99
N TYR A 129 -9.98 7.45 -20.79
CA TYR A 129 -9.26 8.07 -19.68
C TYR A 129 -9.72 7.53 -18.32
N TRP A 130 -8.85 7.61 -17.31
CA TRP A 130 -9.17 7.14 -15.96
C TRP A 130 -10.16 8.09 -15.27
N PRO A 131 -11.20 7.59 -14.57
CA PRO A 131 -12.18 8.46 -13.94
C PRO A 131 -11.52 9.37 -12.88
N LYS A 132 -11.89 10.67 -12.92
CA LYS A 132 -11.33 11.68 -12.00
C LYS A 132 -11.61 11.28 -10.54
N ASN A 133 -10.59 11.43 -9.69
CA ASN A 133 -10.63 11.10 -8.26
C ASN A 133 -10.92 9.62 -7.93
N ALA A 134 -10.86 8.70 -8.91
CA ALA A 134 -11.04 7.27 -8.67
C ALA A 134 -9.74 6.58 -8.20
N ALA A 135 -8.58 7.22 -8.44
CA ALA A 135 -7.28 6.77 -7.94
C ALA A 135 -6.32 7.96 -7.81
N ARG A 136 -5.22 7.73 -7.09
CA ARG A 136 -4.08 8.65 -6.99
C ARG A 136 -3.15 8.50 -8.18
N SER A 137 -2.26 9.47 -8.38
CA SER A 137 -1.24 9.44 -9.44
C SER A 137 -0.32 8.22 -9.34
N HIS A 138 0.41 7.94 -10.42
CA HIS A 138 1.31 6.78 -10.45
C HIS A 138 2.60 6.99 -9.65
N GLY A 139 3.14 5.88 -9.12
CA GLY A 139 4.46 5.85 -8.52
C GLY A 139 4.64 6.83 -7.36
N LYS A 140 5.70 7.66 -7.44
CA LYS A 140 6.07 8.60 -6.37
C LYS A 140 5.03 9.70 -6.15
N ASP A 141 4.36 10.14 -7.20
CA ASP A 141 3.40 11.23 -7.12
C ASP A 141 2.18 10.80 -6.29
N GLY A 142 1.65 9.60 -6.53
CA GLY A 142 0.56 9.05 -5.72
C GLY A 142 0.95 8.83 -4.25
N ILE A 143 2.21 8.43 -4.00
CA ILE A 143 2.73 8.33 -2.63
C ILE A 143 2.74 9.71 -1.96
N ILE A 144 3.26 10.75 -2.62
CA ILE A 144 3.26 12.11 -2.07
C ILE A 144 1.82 12.58 -1.82
N GLU A 145 0.90 12.38 -2.76
CA GLU A 145 -0.51 12.74 -2.60
C GLU A 145 -1.13 12.07 -1.36
N ALA A 146 -0.86 10.77 -1.15
CA ALA A 146 -1.30 10.06 0.04
C ALA A 146 -0.78 10.70 1.32
N TYR A 147 0.54 10.92 1.40
CA TYR A 147 1.14 11.47 2.61
C TYR A 147 0.80 12.95 2.84
N ARG A 148 0.51 13.73 1.80
CA ARG A 148 -0.04 15.09 1.92
C ARG A 148 -1.36 15.06 2.68
N GLU A 149 -2.30 14.20 2.28
CA GLU A 149 -3.58 14.08 2.99
C GLU A 149 -3.39 13.61 4.44
N LEU A 150 -2.51 12.63 4.67
CA LEU A 150 -2.18 12.16 6.02
C LEU A 150 -1.50 13.23 6.89
N SER A 151 -0.87 14.23 6.28
CA SER A 151 -0.20 15.35 6.95
C SER A 151 -1.13 16.50 7.32
N ILE A 152 -2.36 16.57 6.78
CA ILE A 152 -3.32 17.67 7.06
C ILE A 152 -3.51 17.91 8.57
N PRO A 153 -3.70 16.89 9.43
CA PRO A 153 -3.86 17.11 10.87
C PRO A 153 -2.61 17.66 11.58
N PHE A 154 -1.45 17.70 10.91
CA PHE A 154 -0.21 18.30 11.42
C PHE A 154 -0.07 19.78 11.06
N GLY A 155 -1.02 20.34 10.29
CA GLY A 155 -1.15 21.78 10.05
C GLY A 155 -0.40 22.34 8.84
N ASN A 156 0.43 21.56 8.15
CA ASN A 156 0.92 21.85 6.80
C ASN A 156 1.39 20.56 6.10
N ASP A 157 1.62 20.66 4.79
CA ASP A 157 2.00 19.56 3.89
C ASP A 157 3.39 19.75 3.27
N SER A 158 4.27 20.48 3.96
CA SER A 158 5.65 20.67 3.48
C SER A 158 6.36 19.33 3.30
N SER A 159 7.27 19.28 2.32
CA SER A 159 8.08 18.08 2.04
C SER A 159 8.79 17.55 3.29
N GLN A 160 9.23 18.46 4.17
CA GLN A 160 9.88 18.10 5.43
C GLN A 160 8.93 17.40 6.41
N ILE A 161 7.68 17.86 6.55
CA ILE A 161 6.67 17.16 7.38
C ILE A 161 6.40 15.79 6.81
N ILE A 162 6.16 15.70 5.50
CA ILE A 162 5.85 14.45 4.81
C ILE A 162 6.96 13.43 5.05
N GLU A 163 8.22 13.82 4.80
CA GLU A 163 9.36 12.94 5.01
C GLU A 163 9.48 12.50 6.48
N ASN A 164 9.35 13.43 7.43
CA ASN A 164 9.42 13.10 8.85
C ASN A 164 8.28 12.17 9.28
N LEU A 165 7.06 12.38 8.77
CA LEU A 165 5.92 11.52 9.01
C LEU A 165 6.16 10.11 8.44
N MET A 166 6.62 10.01 7.18
CA MET A 166 7.01 8.73 6.57
C MET A 166 8.04 8.00 7.42
N ARG A 167 9.10 8.69 7.86
CA ARG A 167 10.15 8.12 8.72
C ARG A 167 9.61 7.62 10.05
N LEU A 168 8.66 8.32 10.68
CA LEU A 168 8.05 7.89 11.93
C LEU A 168 7.11 6.69 11.75
N LEU A 169 6.35 6.65 10.66
CA LEU A 169 5.44 5.55 10.33
C LEU A 169 6.22 4.26 9.95
N ALA A 170 7.33 4.40 9.22
CA ALA A 170 8.18 3.28 8.78
C ALA A 170 8.89 2.52 9.92
N ARG A 171 8.91 3.06 11.15
CA ARG A 171 9.60 2.42 12.28
C ARG A 171 8.87 1.16 12.74
N LYS A 172 9.65 0.10 12.99
CA LYS A 172 9.17 -1.16 13.59
C LYS A 172 8.54 -0.94 14.97
N GLY A 173 9.16 -0.09 15.80
CA GLY A 173 8.65 0.28 17.11
C GLY A 173 7.84 1.59 17.08
N PRO A 174 6.89 1.78 18.01
CA PRO A 174 6.14 3.02 18.11
C PRO A 174 7.06 4.19 18.52
N PRO A 175 6.97 5.34 17.85
CA PRO A 175 7.62 6.58 18.29
C PRO A 175 7.27 6.92 19.73
N LYS A 176 8.23 7.41 20.49
CA LYS A 176 8.06 7.73 21.91
C LYS A 176 7.58 9.17 22.06
N GLY A 177 6.73 9.41 23.05
CA GLY A 177 6.13 10.73 23.29
C GLY A 177 7.13 11.86 23.60
N HIS A 178 8.39 11.54 23.94
CA HIS A 178 9.44 12.54 24.19
C HIS A 178 10.16 13.01 22.92
N GLU A 179 9.98 12.32 21.79
CA GLU A 179 10.56 12.72 20.50
C GLU A 179 9.88 13.98 19.97
N LEU A 180 10.55 14.72 19.08
CA LEU A 180 9.98 15.90 18.44
C LEU A 180 8.85 15.53 17.49
N CYS A 181 7.82 16.38 17.45
CA CYS A 181 6.70 16.23 16.55
C CYS A 181 7.15 16.51 15.10
N PRO A 182 6.74 15.70 14.10
CA PRO A 182 7.13 15.91 12.71
C PRO A 182 6.60 17.22 12.12
N CYS A 183 5.64 17.89 12.78
CA CYS A 183 5.01 19.11 12.27
C CYS A 183 5.89 20.37 12.26
N GLY A 184 7.11 20.32 12.82
CA GLY A 184 8.01 21.46 12.86
C GLY A 184 7.72 22.48 13.97
N SER A 185 6.75 22.24 14.86
CA SER A 185 6.43 23.14 15.99
C SER A 185 7.52 23.23 17.07
N GLY A 186 8.53 22.36 17.04
CA GLY A 186 9.52 22.20 18.11
C GLY A 186 8.99 21.52 19.38
N LEU A 187 7.69 21.18 19.43
CA LEU A 187 7.09 20.49 20.57
C LEU A 187 7.38 18.98 20.54
N ARG A 188 7.40 18.37 21.72
CA ARG A 188 7.42 16.91 21.88
C ARG A 188 6.11 16.31 21.39
N LEU A 189 6.14 15.10 20.82
CA LEU A 189 4.97 14.38 20.32
C LEU A 189 3.81 14.37 21.32
N ARG A 190 4.08 14.00 22.58
CA ARG A 190 3.06 13.91 23.65
C ARG A 190 2.34 15.22 23.97
N ASN A 191 2.93 16.36 23.59
CA ASN A 191 2.38 17.70 23.78
C ASN A 191 1.89 18.31 22.44
N CYS A 192 1.76 17.49 21.40
CA CYS A 192 1.45 17.92 20.05
C CYS A 192 0.60 16.83 19.37
N HIS A 193 1.07 16.20 18.31
CA HIS A 193 0.27 15.26 17.49
C HIS A 193 0.43 13.76 17.85
N PHE A 194 0.67 13.40 19.12
CA PHE A 194 0.88 11.98 19.49
C PHE A 194 -0.32 11.09 19.14
N ASP A 195 -1.54 11.53 19.43
CA ASP A 195 -2.75 10.74 19.16
C ASP A 195 -3.04 10.61 17.67
N VAL A 196 -2.77 11.65 16.89
CA VAL A 196 -2.83 11.60 15.42
C VAL A 196 -1.86 10.54 14.90
N LEU A 197 -0.60 10.60 15.33
CA LEU A 197 0.42 9.64 14.90
C LEU A 197 0.07 8.21 15.31
N GLN A 198 -0.46 7.99 16.51
CA GLN A 198 -0.93 6.67 16.93
C GLN A 198 -2.07 6.16 16.05
N ARG A 199 -3.07 7.00 15.75
CA ARG A 199 -4.17 6.62 14.84
C ARG A 199 -3.64 6.22 13.47
N LEU A 200 -2.70 6.98 12.91
CA LEU A 200 -2.06 6.64 11.64
C LEU A 200 -1.32 5.31 11.72
N ARG A 201 -0.54 5.06 12.78
CA ARG A 201 0.17 3.79 12.96
C ARG A 201 -0.74 2.58 13.15
N ASN A 202 -1.94 2.76 13.69
CA ASN A 202 -2.92 1.68 13.79
C ASN A 202 -3.56 1.34 12.43
N ASN A 203 -3.56 2.30 11.51
CA ASN A 203 -4.18 2.17 10.19
C ASN A 203 -3.17 2.13 9.04
N ILE A 204 -1.87 2.13 9.30
CA ILE A 204 -0.81 2.06 8.29
C ILE A 204 0.25 1.11 8.81
N ALA A 205 0.43 -0.02 8.12
CA ALA A 205 1.44 -1.00 8.48
C ALA A 205 2.85 -0.40 8.30
N PRO A 206 3.76 -0.50 9.29
CA PRO A 206 5.09 0.09 9.19
C PRO A 206 5.89 -0.36 7.97
N GLU A 207 5.72 -1.62 7.55
CA GLU A 207 6.32 -2.18 6.34
C GLU A 207 5.87 -1.48 5.06
N HIS A 208 4.61 -1.03 4.99
CA HIS A 208 4.12 -0.27 3.83
C HIS A 208 4.70 1.13 3.81
N ALA A 209 4.68 1.80 4.96
CA ALA A 209 5.29 3.12 5.08
C ALA A 209 6.80 3.09 4.79
N LYS A 210 7.48 2.00 5.17
CA LYS A 210 8.88 1.79 4.86
C LYS A 210 9.11 1.60 3.35
N ALA A 211 8.33 0.77 2.69
CA ALA A 211 8.44 0.56 1.25
C ALA A 211 8.16 1.86 0.45
N ASP A 212 7.17 2.65 0.90
CA ASP A 212 6.88 3.96 0.31
C ASP A 212 8.05 4.93 0.54
N LEU A 213 8.63 4.97 1.75
CA LEU A 213 9.79 5.79 2.08
C LEU A 213 11.02 5.43 1.24
N GLU A 214 11.30 4.14 1.06
CA GLU A 214 12.43 3.64 0.23
C GLU A 214 12.24 3.99 -1.25
N MET A 215 11.01 3.96 -1.75
CA MET A 215 10.69 4.39 -3.11
C MET A 215 10.86 5.91 -3.29
N MET A 216 10.43 6.70 -2.31
CA MET A 216 10.55 8.16 -2.33
C MET A 216 12.00 8.62 -2.21
N PHE A 217 12.72 8.10 -1.21
CA PHE A 217 14.07 8.48 -0.82
C PHE A 217 14.98 7.25 -0.84
N PRO A 218 15.31 6.71 -2.02
CA PRO A 218 16.20 5.57 -2.12
C PRO A 218 17.53 5.95 -1.50
N SER A 219 18.02 5.15 -0.56
CA SER A 219 19.38 5.30 -0.06
C SER A 219 20.34 5.19 -1.24
N ILE A 220 21.25 6.15 -1.40
CA ILE A 220 22.38 6.00 -2.31
C ILE A 220 23.10 4.68 -1.91
N PRO A 221 23.35 3.75 -2.85
CA PRO A 221 24.15 2.57 -2.55
C PRO A 221 25.48 3.01 -1.93
N ARG A 222 25.90 2.37 -0.84
CA ARG A 222 27.22 2.62 -0.25
C ARG A 222 28.31 2.00 -1.14
N GLU A 223 28.51 2.55 -2.33
CA GLU A 223 29.73 2.33 -3.11
C GLU A 223 30.57 3.62 -3.04
N ASN A 224 31.83 3.48 -2.61
CA ASN A 224 32.87 4.52 -2.45
C ASN A 224 32.99 5.33 -1.15
N GLU A 225 32.91 4.68 0.03
CA GLU A 225 33.66 5.15 1.22
C GLU A 225 35.05 4.47 1.35
N ARG A 226 35.60 3.95 0.25
CA ARG A 226 36.99 3.46 0.19
C ARG A 226 37.71 3.97 -1.06
N ARG A 227 37.95 5.27 -1.10
CA ARG A 227 39.13 5.91 -1.70
C ARG A 227 38.97 7.41 -1.45
N ASP A 228 40.05 8.04 -1.01
CA ASP A 228 40.21 9.49 -0.79
C ASP A 228 40.14 9.95 0.68
N SER A 229 40.80 9.20 1.57
CA SER A 229 41.47 9.77 2.75
C SER A 229 42.97 9.92 2.48
N HIS A 230 43.34 10.59 1.40
CA HIS A 230 44.70 11.10 1.18
C HIS A 230 44.62 12.20 0.13
N PHE A 231 44.37 13.43 0.54
CA PHE A 231 45.07 14.64 0.11
C PHE A 231 44.39 15.85 0.75
N LEU A 232 45.20 16.82 1.21
CA LEU A 232 44.87 18.15 1.74
C LEU A 232 44.94 18.31 3.27
N VAL A 233 46.15 18.18 3.81
CA VAL A 233 46.69 19.23 4.71
C VAL A 233 48.14 19.51 4.29
N ARG A 234 48.32 20.44 3.35
CA ARG A 234 49.54 21.23 3.23
C ARG A 234 49.16 22.68 3.53
N SER A 235 49.56 23.16 4.69
CA SER A 235 49.50 24.57 5.06
C SER A 235 50.59 24.85 6.09
N ASN A 236 51.72 25.32 5.58
CA ASN A 236 52.62 26.33 6.14
C ASN A 236 52.55 26.64 7.64
N ARG A 237 53.70 26.51 8.30
CA ARG A 237 54.23 27.59 9.14
C ARG A 237 55.77 27.55 9.15
N MET A 238 56.35 28.59 8.57
CA MET A 238 57.70 29.05 8.87
C MET A 238 57.72 29.58 10.31
N LYS A 239 58.67 29.08 11.11
CA LYS A 239 59.63 29.82 11.95
C LYS A 239 60.43 28.82 12.76
#